data_AF-A0A1A9ABZ3-F1
#
_entry.id   AF-A0A1A9ABZ3-F1
#
_cell.length_a   1.000
_cell.length_b   1.000
_cell.length_c   1.000
_cell.angle_alpha   90.00
_cell.angle_beta   90.00
_cell.angle_gamma   90.00
#
_symmetry.space_group_name_H-M   'P 1'
#
loop_
_entity.id
_entity.type
_entity.pdbx_description
1 polymer ?
#
loop_
_entity_poly.entity_id
_entity_poly.type
_entity_poly.pdbx_seq_one_letter_code
_entity_poly.pdbx_strand_id
1 'polypeptide(L)'
;MSERSERTGAPGADGTGADGAAGGDDTGRVTPARPDGDADQLGATVAALTADDVAPAQRRQLLTRLVGQARARGLTDLFKPKAAVRWMADTVAEVAPHVPIRDLATLRRHFPGLDDDELAERLIRNAARATAGIGAAGGGVAAVEWAVTPTLLSAPVLLAAETVAVVAVELKLIGELHELHRAPLPTGGTARAVALVQSWAGKRGINPMLPGVGVSAVLGTAARRELRDSLLRRFGRNLTTLGPFLTGAAVAGYLNRRATRTLADELRKDLRRLPRDLPPAAPSRP
;
A
#
# COMPACT_ATOMS: atom_id res chain seq x y z
N MET A 1 -76.45 -15.21 32.46
CA MET A 1 -76.00 -15.05 33.85
C MET A 1 -75.37 -13.67 33.94
N SER A 2 -76.15 -12.68 34.39
CA SER A 2 -75.72 -11.30 34.59
C SER A 2 -76.02 -10.98 36.04
N GLU A 3 -75.03 -10.51 36.80
CA GLU A 3 -75.25 -9.59 37.92
C GLU A 3 -73.92 -9.05 38.44
N ARG A 4 -74.02 -7.84 39.00
CA ARG A 4 -73.04 -6.81 39.27
C ARG A 4 -73.00 -6.58 40.78
N SER A 5 -71.83 -6.33 41.36
CA SER A 5 -71.61 -5.40 42.50
C SER A 5 -70.19 -5.54 43.05
N GLU A 6 -69.50 -4.55 43.61
CA GLU A 6 -69.56 -3.09 43.61
C GLU A 6 -68.29 -2.61 44.36
N ARG A 7 -67.66 -1.53 43.87
CA ARG A 7 -66.99 -0.39 44.57
C ARG A 7 -66.02 -0.66 45.76
N THR A 8 -64.94 0.09 45.99
CA THR A 8 -64.84 1.56 46.04
C THR A 8 -63.37 2.00 46.27
N GLY A 9 -62.98 3.17 45.78
CA GLY A 9 -61.99 4.03 46.46
C GLY A 9 -60.63 4.29 45.79
N ALA A 10 -60.58 5.28 44.91
CA ALA A 10 -59.47 6.25 44.78
C ALA A 10 -59.96 7.57 45.45
N PRO A 11 -59.22 8.72 45.59
CA PRO A 11 -58.16 9.26 44.72
C PRO A 11 -57.12 10.21 45.39
N GLY A 12 -56.23 10.80 44.57
CA GLY A 12 -55.35 11.93 44.91
C GLY A 12 -54.17 11.98 43.92
N ALA A 13 -54.33 12.50 42.71
CA ALA A 13 -54.29 13.92 42.34
C ALA A 13 -52.91 14.55 42.55
N ASP A 14 -52.13 14.65 41.47
CA ASP A 14 -51.75 15.96 40.93
C ASP A 14 -51.36 15.82 39.46
N GLY A 15 -52.09 16.55 38.62
CA GLY A 15 -51.80 16.74 37.21
C GLY A 15 -51.15 18.11 36.98
N THR A 16 -51.13 18.47 35.69
CA THR A 16 -50.72 19.76 35.10
C THR A 16 -49.24 19.79 34.71
N GLY A 17 -48.84 20.07 33.46
CA GLY A 17 -49.60 20.58 32.33
C GLY A 17 -48.77 20.53 31.04
N ALA A 18 -49.44 20.84 29.94
CA ALA A 18 -48.93 20.88 28.58
C ALA A 18 -48.23 22.21 28.24
N ASP A 19 -47.43 22.12 27.17
CA ASP A 19 -46.96 23.14 26.23
C ASP A 19 -45.91 24.19 26.64
N GLY A 20 -44.84 24.26 25.83
CA GLY A 20 -43.91 25.39 25.77
C GLY A 20 -42.54 25.04 25.17
N ALA A 21 -42.38 25.33 23.88
CA ALA A 21 -41.13 25.18 23.12
C ALA A 21 -39.99 26.11 23.60
N ALA A 22 -38.74 25.62 23.60
CA ALA A 22 -37.51 26.38 23.33
C ALA A 22 -36.31 25.43 23.17
N GLY A 23 -35.44 25.74 22.21
CA GLY A 23 -34.36 24.88 21.73
C GLY A 23 -33.19 24.66 22.70
N GLY A 24 -32.44 23.61 22.39
CA GLY A 24 -31.19 23.23 23.05
C GLY A 24 -30.52 22.16 22.22
N ASP A 25 -29.82 22.62 21.20
CA ASP A 25 -28.91 21.88 20.33
C ASP A 25 -27.82 21.21 21.19
N ASP A 26 -27.97 19.93 21.56
CA ASP A 26 -26.85 19.15 22.12
C ASP A 26 -26.13 18.41 21.00
N THR A 27 -25.33 19.22 20.34
CA THR A 27 -24.28 18.86 19.42
C THR A 27 -23.42 17.71 19.93
N GLY A 28 -23.42 16.61 19.18
CA GLY A 28 -22.20 15.95 18.74
C GLY A 28 -21.13 15.67 19.80
N ARG A 29 -21.21 14.48 20.42
CA ARG A 29 -19.99 13.72 20.67
C ARG A 29 -19.77 12.73 19.54
N VAL A 30 -19.54 13.28 18.34
CA VAL A 30 -18.83 12.57 17.29
C VAL A 30 -17.39 12.43 17.78
N THR A 31 -17.03 11.23 18.22
CA THR A 31 -15.64 10.81 18.36
C THR A 31 -14.93 11.15 17.05
N PRO A 32 -13.85 11.95 17.04
CA PRO A 32 -13.28 12.41 15.79
C PRO A 32 -12.79 11.20 14.99
N ALA A 33 -13.37 11.01 13.81
CA ALA A 33 -12.77 10.20 12.77
C ALA A 33 -11.41 10.82 12.43
N ARG A 34 -10.33 10.27 12.98
CA ARG A 34 -8.98 10.45 12.43
C ARG A 34 -8.45 9.10 11.94
N PRO A 35 -8.69 8.78 10.66
CA PRO A 35 -7.79 7.87 9.93
C PRO A 35 -7.20 8.50 8.65
N ASP A 36 -7.80 9.58 8.12
CA ASP A 36 -7.43 10.08 6.78
C ASP A 36 -6.15 10.93 6.81
N GLY A 37 -5.97 11.73 7.87
CA GLY A 37 -4.79 12.60 8.00
C GLY A 37 -3.48 11.84 8.14
N ASP A 38 -3.46 10.69 8.83
CA ASP A 38 -2.24 9.88 9.00
C ASP A 38 -1.93 9.09 7.73
N ALA A 39 -2.97 8.68 7.01
CA ALA A 39 -2.85 7.96 5.75
C ALA A 39 -2.22 8.83 4.65
N ASP A 40 -2.73 10.06 4.50
CA ASP A 40 -2.20 11.04 3.56
C ASP A 40 -0.75 11.45 3.91
N GLN A 41 -0.41 11.51 5.20
CA GLN A 41 0.96 11.81 5.64
C GLN A 41 1.96 10.70 5.29
N LEU A 42 1.58 9.42 5.38
CA LEU A 42 2.45 8.31 4.99
C LEU A 42 2.69 8.35 3.47
N GLY A 43 1.61 8.51 2.69
CA GLY A 43 1.67 8.71 1.25
C GLY A 43 2.62 9.85 0.85
N ALA A 44 2.48 11.03 1.48
CA ALA A 44 3.36 12.16 1.23
C ALA A 44 4.84 11.90 1.58
N THR A 45 5.09 11.18 2.68
CA THR A 45 6.46 10.82 3.08
C THR A 45 7.10 9.87 2.08
N VAL A 46 6.33 8.89 1.59
CA VAL A 46 6.79 7.96 0.55
C VAL A 46 7.01 8.67 -0.79
N ALA A 47 6.11 9.56 -1.20
CA ALA A 47 6.29 10.38 -2.39
C ALA A 47 7.59 11.18 -2.34
N ALA A 48 7.85 11.83 -1.21
CA ALA A 48 9.07 12.58 -0.99
C ALA A 48 10.32 11.68 -0.99
N LEU A 49 10.26 10.47 -0.41
CA LEU A 49 11.39 9.52 -0.40
C LEU A 49 11.74 8.98 -1.78
N THR A 50 10.75 8.86 -2.65
CA THR A 50 10.89 8.30 -4.01
C THR A 50 11.08 9.36 -5.08
N ALA A 51 11.08 10.65 -4.71
CA ALA A 51 11.43 11.74 -5.61
C ALA A 51 12.89 11.62 -6.09
N ASP A 52 13.18 12.21 -7.25
CA ASP A 52 14.46 12.01 -7.93
C ASP A 52 15.64 12.70 -7.22
N ASP A 53 15.41 13.86 -6.59
CA ASP A 53 16.46 14.72 -6.03
C ASP A 53 16.33 14.96 -4.53
N VAL A 54 16.30 13.88 -3.76
CA VAL A 54 16.26 13.98 -2.29
C VAL A 54 17.67 14.10 -1.73
N ALA A 55 17.99 15.26 -1.15
CA ALA A 55 19.26 15.49 -0.47
C ALA A 55 19.49 14.45 0.65
N PRO A 56 20.73 14.00 0.93
CA PRO A 56 21.00 12.96 1.93
C PRO A 56 20.45 13.27 3.33
N ALA A 57 20.51 14.53 3.75
CA ALA A 57 19.96 14.97 5.03
C ALA A 57 18.43 14.87 5.09
N GLN A 58 17.76 15.34 4.04
CA GLN A 58 16.31 15.24 3.90
C GLN A 58 15.86 13.79 3.82
N ARG A 59 16.61 12.93 3.11
CA ARG A 59 16.34 11.49 3.04
C ARG A 59 16.37 10.85 4.43
N ARG A 60 17.37 11.16 5.25
CA ARG A 60 17.43 10.67 6.64
C ARG A 60 16.22 11.12 7.45
N GLN A 61 15.84 12.40 7.35
CA GLN A 61 14.67 12.93 8.05
C GLN A 61 13.37 12.21 7.64
N LEU A 62 13.19 11.99 6.34
CA LEU A 62 12.02 11.28 5.82
C LEU A 62 12.00 9.80 6.25
N LEU A 63 13.16 9.13 6.30
CA LEU A 63 13.27 7.77 6.83
C LEU A 63 12.91 7.72 8.32
N THR A 64 13.39 8.67 9.13
CA THR A 64 12.99 8.76 10.55
C THR A 64 11.48 8.98 10.69
N ARG A 65 10.89 9.84 9.85
CA ARG A 65 9.44 10.06 9.82
C ARG A 65 8.69 8.77 9.46
N LEU A 66 9.15 8.04 8.44
CA LEU A 66 8.57 6.77 8.02
C LEU A 66 8.57 5.74 9.16
N VAL A 67 9.67 5.64 9.92
CA VAL A 67 9.76 4.78 11.11
C VAL A 67 8.73 5.19 12.17
N GLY A 68 8.57 6.49 12.43
CA GLY A 68 7.55 7.01 13.34
C GLY A 68 6.12 6.68 12.91
N GLN A 69 5.82 6.83 11.61
CA GLN A 69 4.52 6.51 11.04
C GLN A 69 4.23 5.00 11.08
N ALA A 70 5.24 4.17 10.79
CA ALA A 70 5.14 2.73 10.93
C ALA A 70 4.81 2.31 12.38
N ARG A 71 5.43 2.97 13.37
CA ARG A 71 5.14 2.74 14.80
C ARG A 71 3.69 3.07 15.18
N ALA A 72 3.15 4.16 14.65
CA ALA A 72 1.77 4.58 14.91
C ALA A 72 0.72 3.64 14.28
N ARG A 73 1.08 2.89 13.23
CA ARG A 73 0.17 2.07 12.41
C ARG A 73 -0.22 0.70 13.01
N GLY A 74 -0.03 0.48 14.31
CA GLY A 74 -0.47 -0.76 14.98
C GLY A 74 0.29 -2.02 14.56
N LEU A 75 1.55 -2.12 14.99
CA LEU A 75 2.48 -3.20 14.61
C LEU A 75 2.09 -4.59 15.16
N THR A 76 1.20 -4.66 16.14
CA THR A 76 0.72 -5.92 16.72
C THR A 76 0.01 -6.81 15.70
N ASP A 77 -0.59 -6.20 14.67
CA ASP A 77 -1.27 -6.93 13.61
C ASP A 77 -0.30 -7.73 12.73
N LEU A 78 0.98 -7.34 12.65
CA LEU A 78 2.00 -8.07 11.88
C LEU A 78 2.31 -9.46 12.44
N PHE A 79 2.05 -9.71 13.73
CA PHE A 79 2.27 -11.02 14.35
C PHE A 79 1.14 -12.02 14.07
N LYS A 80 0.00 -11.57 13.53
CA LYS A 80 -1.14 -12.43 13.20
C LYS A 80 -1.21 -12.57 11.68
N PRO A 81 -1.08 -13.77 11.09
CA PRO A 81 -0.99 -13.92 9.63
C PRO A 81 -2.09 -13.21 8.84
N LYS A 82 -3.36 -13.33 9.27
CA LYS A 82 -4.49 -12.63 8.62
C LYS A 82 -4.43 -11.11 8.82
N ALA A 83 -4.00 -10.62 9.98
CA ALA A 83 -3.94 -9.19 10.21
C ALA A 83 -2.72 -8.55 9.53
N ALA A 84 -1.61 -9.26 9.43
CA ALA A 84 -0.40 -8.84 8.71
C ALA A 84 -0.66 -8.63 7.22
N VAL A 85 -1.40 -9.55 6.60
CA VAL A 85 -1.77 -9.39 5.18
C VAL A 85 -2.77 -8.26 4.98
N ARG A 86 -3.70 -8.06 5.91
CA ARG A 86 -4.58 -6.87 5.89
C ARG A 86 -3.77 -5.58 6.02
N TRP A 87 -2.85 -5.53 6.96
CA TRP A 87 -1.96 -4.40 7.17
C TRP A 87 -1.17 -4.07 5.90
N MET A 88 -0.67 -5.09 5.19
CA MET A 88 -0.01 -4.93 3.89
C MET A 88 -0.95 -4.34 2.84
N ALA A 89 -2.16 -4.89 2.71
CA ALA A 89 -3.15 -4.41 1.74
C ALA A 89 -3.51 -2.94 1.96
N ASP A 90 -3.77 -2.57 3.21
CA ASP A 90 -4.13 -1.20 3.59
C ASP A 90 -2.95 -0.26 3.33
N THR A 91 -1.73 -0.69 3.64
CA THR A 91 -0.49 0.06 3.36
C THR A 91 -0.26 0.28 1.87
N VAL A 92 -0.40 -0.77 1.05
CA VAL A 92 -0.24 -0.68 -0.40
C VAL A 92 -1.29 0.25 -1.02
N ALA A 93 -2.55 0.13 -0.60
CA ALA A 93 -3.65 0.98 -1.07
C ALA A 93 -3.48 2.46 -0.71
N GLU A 94 -2.85 2.73 0.43
CA GLU A 94 -2.53 4.09 0.90
C GLU A 94 -1.32 4.69 0.21
N VAL A 95 -0.28 3.91 -0.04
CA VAL A 95 0.95 4.39 -0.68
C VAL A 95 0.79 4.61 -2.18
N ALA A 96 0.09 3.70 -2.86
CA ALA A 96 0.07 3.64 -4.33
C ALA A 96 -0.32 4.96 -5.04
N PRO A 97 -1.32 5.74 -4.58
CA PRO A 97 -1.69 7.01 -5.23
C PRO A 97 -0.57 8.06 -5.20
N HIS A 98 0.33 7.98 -4.22
CA HIS A 98 1.37 8.96 -3.96
C HIS A 98 2.72 8.60 -4.58
N VAL A 99 2.87 7.38 -5.12
CA VAL A 99 4.12 6.97 -5.76
C VAL A 99 4.29 7.75 -7.09
N PRO A 100 5.34 8.56 -7.23
CA PRO A 100 5.60 9.30 -8.46
C PRO A 100 6.09 8.36 -9.54
N ILE A 101 5.38 8.34 -10.66
CA ILE A 101 5.74 7.58 -11.86
C ILE A 101 6.29 8.55 -12.90
N ARG A 102 7.52 8.30 -13.37
CA ARG A 102 8.15 9.10 -14.42
C ARG A 102 7.64 8.64 -15.78
N ASP A 103 7.17 9.58 -16.59
CA ASP A 103 6.80 9.32 -17.98
C ASP A 103 8.04 8.98 -18.84
N LEU A 104 7.81 8.39 -20.01
CA LEU A 104 8.89 7.98 -20.92
C LEU A 104 9.82 9.15 -21.31
N ALA A 105 9.27 10.36 -21.47
CA ALA A 105 10.07 11.54 -21.82
C ALA A 105 11.04 11.90 -20.68
N THR A 106 10.58 11.84 -19.44
CA THR A 106 11.35 12.09 -18.22
C THR A 106 12.39 11.02 -18.01
N LEU A 107 12.05 9.75 -18.22
CA LEU A 107 13.00 8.63 -18.16
C LEU A 107 14.14 8.80 -19.17
N ARG A 108 13.85 9.18 -20.41
CA ARG A 108 14.88 9.42 -21.44
C ARG A 108 15.77 10.61 -21.14
N ARG A 109 15.24 11.65 -20.49
CA ARG A 109 16.07 12.77 -19.99
C ARG A 109 17.00 12.34 -18.86
N HIS A 110 16.53 11.51 -17.93
CA HIS A 110 17.33 11.04 -16.79
C HIS A 110 18.36 9.98 -17.16
N PHE A 111 18.12 9.23 -18.23
CA PHE A 111 18.99 8.16 -18.69
C PHE A 111 19.31 8.33 -20.18
N PRO A 112 20.06 9.39 -20.55
CA PRO A 112 20.36 9.67 -21.94
C PRO A 112 21.22 8.57 -22.57
N GLY A 113 20.97 8.27 -23.85
CA GLY A 113 21.76 7.34 -24.65
C GLY A 113 21.47 5.85 -24.40
N LEU A 114 20.48 5.50 -23.57
CA LEU A 114 20.01 4.12 -23.44
C LEU A 114 18.84 3.85 -24.38
N ASP A 115 18.83 2.69 -25.02
CA ASP A 115 17.64 2.19 -25.71
C ASP A 115 16.55 1.72 -24.73
N ASP A 116 15.36 1.36 -25.24
CA ASP A 116 14.23 0.97 -24.40
C ASP A 116 14.53 -0.31 -23.55
N ASP A 117 15.34 -1.27 -24.03
CA ASP A 117 15.67 -2.49 -23.29
C ASP A 117 16.79 -2.25 -22.25
N GLU A 118 17.80 -1.45 -22.59
CA GLU A 118 18.87 -1.00 -21.69
C GLU A 118 18.33 -0.12 -20.57
N LEU A 119 17.37 0.76 -20.89
CA LEU A 119 16.65 1.58 -19.93
C LEU A 119 15.85 0.70 -18.97
N ALA A 120 15.11 -0.29 -19.48
CA ALA A 120 14.38 -1.23 -18.63
C ALA A 120 15.33 -1.95 -17.65
N GLU A 121 16.45 -2.47 -18.15
CA GLU A 121 17.44 -3.14 -17.31
C GLU A 121 18.08 -2.17 -16.30
N ARG A 122 18.31 -0.90 -16.68
CA ARG A 122 18.80 0.12 -15.76
C ARG A 122 17.81 0.38 -14.62
N LEU A 123 16.52 0.51 -14.93
CA LEU A 123 15.47 0.70 -13.91
C LEU A 123 15.40 -0.49 -12.96
N ILE A 124 15.41 -1.71 -13.49
CA ILE A 124 15.38 -2.95 -12.69
C ILE A 124 16.61 -3.05 -11.78
N ARG A 125 17.81 -2.81 -12.31
CA ARG A 125 19.04 -2.84 -11.50
C ARG A 125 19.01 -1.80 -10.38
N ASN A 126 18.51 -0.59 -10.65
CA ASN A 126 18.42 0.47 -9.66
C ASN A 126 17.42 0.12 -8.56
N ALA A 127 16.21 -0.34 -8.93
CA ALA A 127 15.20 -0.78 -7.97
C ALA A 127 15.69 -1.96 -7.13
N ALA A 128 16.29 -2.98 -7.75
CA ALA A 128 16.82 -4.14 -7.03
C ALA A 128 18.00 -3.80 -6.10
N ARG A 129 18.79 -2.76 -6.40
CA ARG A 129 19.82 -2.25 -5.49
C ARG A 129 19.21 -1.47 -4.33
N ALA A 130 18.18 -0.66 -4.61
CA ALA A 130 17.48 0.09 -3.58
C ALA A 130 16.81 -0.85 -2.56
N THR A 131 16.06 -1.86 -3.02
CA THR A 131 15.42 -2.84 -2.12
C THR A 131 16.44 -3.71 -1.39
N ALA A 132 17.57 -4.05 -2.02
CA ALA A 132 18.68 -4.71 -1.33
C ALA A 132 19.25 -3.86 -0.19
N GLY A 133 19.45 -2.56 -0.42
CA GLY A 133 19.96 -1.63 0.59
C GLY A 133 19.00 -1.49 1.77
N ILE A 134 17.69 -1.42 1.50
CA ILE A 134 16.66 -1.40 2.54
C ILE A 134 16.72 -2.67 3.38
N GLY A 135 16.73 -3.85 2.73
CA GLY A 135 16.83 -5.13 3.44
C GLY A 135 18.12 -5.30 4.23
N ALA A 136 19.26 -4.86 3.68
CA ALA A 136 20.53 -4.92 4.38
C ALA A 136 20.55 -4.03 5.63
N ALA A 137 19.95 -2.83 5.56
CA ALA A 137 19.80 -1.97 6.72
C ALA A 137 18.91 -2.61 7.79
N GLY A 138 17.74 -3.13 7.41
CA GLY A 138 16.81 -3.82 8.31
C GLY A 138 17.45 -5.05 8.98
N GLY A 139 18.01 -5.95 8.18
CA GLY A 139 18.68 -7.16 8.66
C GLY A 139 19.96 -6.90 9.46
N GLY A 140 20.64 -5.77 9.21
CA GLY A 140 21.82 -5.34 9.98
C GLY A 140 21.46 -4.87 11.38
N VAL A 141 20.44 -4.03 11.51
CA VAL A 141 19.94 -3.58 12.83
C VAL A 141 19.44 -4.76 13.64
N ALA A 142 18.66 -5.66 13.04
CA ALA A 142 18.16 -6.86 13.72
C ALA A 142 19.31 -7.76 14.23
N ALA A 143 20.40 -7.89 13.47
CA ALA A 143 21.58 -8.66 13.89
C ALA A 143 22.30 -8.00 15.09
N VAL A 144 22.38 -6.67 15.13
CA VAL A 144 22.97 -5.92 16.26
C VAL A 144 22.10 -6.02 17.50
N GLU A 145 20.77 -5.90 17.38
CA GLU A 145 19.85 -6.07 18.51
C GLU A 145 20.01 -7.44 19.17
N TRP A 146 20.09 -8.51 18.38
CA TRP A 146 20.36 -9.85 18.90
C TRP A 146 21.71 -9.96 19.65
N ALA A 147 22.73 -9.24 19.20
CA ALA A 147 24.07 -9.30 19.79
C ALA A 147 24.22 -8.44 21.06
N VAL A 148 23.52 -7.30 21.15
CA VAL A 148 23.76 -6.27 22.17
C VAL A 148 22.65 -6.20 23.22
N THR A 149 21.39 -6.41 22.84
CA THR A 149 20.25 -6.32 23.76
C THR A 149 19.07 -7.14 23.21
N PRO A 150 18.83 -8.37 23.69
CA PRO A 150 17.83 -9.30 23.14
C PRO A 150 16.39 -8.90 23.54
N THR A 151 16.03 -7.65 23.24
CA THR A 151 14.72 -7.06 23.55
C THR A 151 13.85 -6.92 22.31
N LEU A 152 14.44 -6.91 21.10
CA LEU A 152 13.74 -6.80 19.80
C LEU A 152 12.66 -5.68 19.74
N LEU A 153 12.77 -4.65 20.59
CA LEU A 153 11.70 -3.69 20.81
C LEU A 153 11.40 -2.85 19.57
N SER A 154 12.37 -2.70 18.66
CA SER A 154 12.25 -1.94 17.40
C SER A 154 12.01 -2.81 16.18
N ALA A 155 12.29 -4.12 16.23
CA ALA A 155 12.24 -5.01 15.07
C ALA A 155 10.90 -4.96 14.30
N PRO A 156 9.72 -4.93 14.95
CA PRO A 156 8.45 -4.83 14.23
C PRO A 156 8.27 -3.50 13.50
N VAL A 157 8.71 -2.40 14.12
CA VAL A 157 8.64 -1.05 13.53
C VAL A 157 9.51 -0.99 12.28
N LEU A 158 10.74 -1.50 12.39
CA LEU A 158 11.70 -1.46 11.31
C LEU A 158 11.24 -2.34 10.14
N LEU A 159 10.69 -3.53 10.42
CA LEU A 159 10.12 -4.41 9.41
C LEU A 159 8.95 -3.74 8.66
N ALA A 160 8.09 -3.03 9.37
CA ALA A 160 6.99 -2.28 8.78
C ALA A 160 7.50 -1.15 7.87
N ALA A 161 8.45 -0.34 8.35
CA ALA A 161 9.04 0.75 7.58
C ALA A 161 9.80 0.23 6.34
N GLU A 162 10.58 -0.85 6.49
CA GLU A 162 11.24 -1.57 5.39
C GLU A 162 10.21 -2.00 4.35
N THR A 163 9.12 -2.62 4.79
CA THR A 163 8.05 -3.11 3.91
C THR A 163 7.44 -1.97 3.09
N VAL A 164 7.09 -0.85 3.73
CA VAL A 164 6.53 0.34 3.05
C VAL A 164 7.51 0.86 2.00
N ALA A 165 8.79 0.97 2.34
CA ALA A 165 9.81 1.48 1.43
C ALA A 165 10.04 0.54 0.23
N VAL A 166 10.09 -0.78 0.45
CA VAL A 166 10.22 -1.78 -0.63
C VAL A 166 9.01 -1.72 -1.56
N VAL A 167 7.79 -1.68 -1.00
CA VAL A 167 6.55 -1.55 -1.79
C VAL A 167 6.59 -0.30 -2.65
N ALA A 168 6.98 0.85 -2.09
CA ALA A 168 7.07 2.09 -2.85
C ALA A 168 8.02 2.01 -4.05
N VAL A 169 9.20 1.41 -3.85
CA VAL A 169 10.19 1.19 -4.91
C VAL A 169 9.64 0.25 -5.99
N GLU A 170 8.98 -0.82 -5.60
CA GLU A 170 8.38 -1.78 -6.54
C GLU A 170 7.22 -1.16 -7.33
N LEU A 171 6.33 -0.42 -6.68
CA LEU A 171 5.25 0.29 -7.37
C LEU A 171 5.78 1.33 -8.37
N LYS A 172 6.85 2.05 -8.00
CA LYS A 172 7.51 3.01 -8.92
C LYS A 172 8.09 2.28 -10.13
N LEU A 173 8.81 1.19 -9.90
CA LEU A 173 9.38 0.35 -10.97
C LEU A 173 8.30 -0.17 -11.92
N ILE A 174 7.19 -0.68 -11.37
CA ILE A 174 6.07 -1.19 -12.17
C ILE A 174 5.53 -0.09 -13.08
N GLY A 175 5.21 1.09 -12.52
CA GLY A 175 4.67 2.19 -13.31
C GLY A 175 5.62 2.66 -14.40
N GLU A 176 6.92 2.75 -14.11
CA GLU A 176 7.91 3.18 -15.11
C GLU A 176 8.12 2.15 -16.22
N LEU A 177 8.01 0.86 -15.90
CA LEU A 177 8.03 -0.18 -16.93
C LEU A 177 6.77 -0.14 -17.80
N HIS A 178 5.61 0.17 -17.23
CA HIS A 178 4.40 0.41 -18.02
C HIS A 178 4.57 1.59 -18.99
N GLU A 179 5.11 2.72 -18.53
CA GLU A 179 5.42 3.90 -19.36
C GLU A 179 6.41 3.55 -20.48
N LEU A 180 7.49 2.83 -20.15
CA LEU A 180 8.52 2.44 -21.11
C LEU A 180 7.99 1.48 -22.19
N HIS A 181 7.16 0.53 -21.80
CA HIS A 181 6.53 -0.41 -22.73
C HIS A 181 5.34 0.18 -23.49
N ARG A 182 4.99 1.47 -23.28
CA ARG A 182 3.83 2.14 -23.88
C ARG A 182 2.53 1.38 -23.60
N ALA A 183 2.43 0.81 -22.40
CA ALA A 183 1.23 0.18 -21.87
C ALA A 183 0.69 1.09 -20.75
N PRO A 184 0.17 2.28 -21.10
CA PRO A 184 -0.10 3.34 -20.14
C PRO A 184 -1.09 2.87 -19.08
N LEU A 185 -0.80 3.24 -17.84
CA LEU A 185 -1.76 3.07 -16.75
C LEU A 185 -2.90 4.08 -16.91
N PRO A 186 -4.07 3.85 -16.29
CA PRO A 186 -5.16 4.83 -16.30
C PRO A 186 -4.69 6.22 -15.87
N THR A 187 -5.23 7.27 -16.50
CA THR A 187 -4.81 8.67 -16.27
C THR A 187 -5.27 9.23 -14.91
N GLY A 188 -6.37 8.71 -14.36
CA GLY A 188 -6.89 9.12 -13.05
C GLY A 188 -6.05 8.56 -11.89
N GLY A 189 -5.69 9.40 -10.92
CA GLY A 189 -4.79 9.05 -9.81
C GLY A 189 -5.17 7.75 -9.09
N THR A 190 -6.46 7.54 -8.82
CA THR A 190 -6.92 6.29 -8.23
C THR A 190 -6.93 5.13 -9.20
N ALA A 191 -7.49 5.29 -10.41
CA ALA A 191 -7.55 4.20 -11.36
C ALA A 191 -6.13 3.68 -11.68
N ARG A 192 -5.16 4.59 -11.73
CA ARG A 192 -3.72 4.30 -11.77
C ARG A 192 -3.25 3.51 -10.56
N ALA A 193 -3.56 3.98 -9.35
CA ALA A 193 -3.20 3.29 -8.12
C ALA A 193 -3.76 1.86 -8.09
N VAL A 194 -5.02 1.66 -8.45
CA VAL A 194 -5.66 0.34 -8.53
C VAL A 194 -4.93 -0.55 -9.55
N ALA A 195 -4.62 -0.04 -10.74
CA ALA A 195 -3.89 -0.79 -11.76
C ALA A 195 -2.47 -1.18 -11.30
N LEU A 196 -1.75 -0.26 -10.64
CA LEU A 196 -0.43 -0.51 -10.04
C LEU A 196 -0.51 -1.62 -8.98
N VAL A 197 -1.48 -1.53 -8.08
CA VAL A 197 -1.64 -2.53 -7.01
C VAL A 197 -2.01 -3.90 -7.58
N GLN A 198 -2.88 -3.96 -8.58
CA GLN A 198 -3.23 -5.22 -9.24
C GLN A 198 -2.01 -5.84 -9.95
N SER A 199 -1.23 -5.03 -10.67
CA SER A 199 0.00 -5.48 -11.33
C SER A 199 1.02 -5.99 -10.30
N TRP A 200 1.24 -5.24 -9.23
CA TRP A 200 2.14 -5.63 -8.12
C TRP A 200 1.70 -6.94 -7.45
N ALA A 201 0.43 -7.05 -7.09
CA ALA A 201 -0.14 -8.24 -6.47
C ALA A 201 0.07 -9.47 -7.38
N GLY A 202 -0.27 -9.36 -8.67
CA GLY A 202 -0.11 -10.42 -9.65
C GLY A 202 1.29 -11.04 -9.69
N LYS A 203 2.33 -10.21 -9.56
CA LYS A 203 3.74 -10.61 -9.69
C LYS A 203 4.37 -11.09 -8.38
N ARG A 204 3.77 -10.76 -7.23
CA ARG A 204 4.12 -11.33 -5.93
C ARG A 204 3.47 -12.72 -5.69
N GLY A 205 2.83 -13.30 -6.71
CA GLY A 205 2.12 -14.58 -6.63
C GLY A 205 0.69 -14.45 -6.07
N ILE A 206 0.15 -13.24 -5.99
CA ILE A 206 -1.24 -12.95 -5.59
C ILE A 206 -2.07 -12.81 -6.87
N ASN A 207 -2.78 -13.87 -7.26
CA ASN A 207 -3.52 -13.89 -8.53
C ASN A 207 -4.69 -12.88 -8.54
N PRO A 208 -4.71 -11.87 -9.43
CA PRO A 208 -5.78 -10.87 -9.52
C PRO A 208 -7.03 -11.37 -10.26
N MET A 209 -7.00 -12.59 -10.80
CA MET A 209 -8.14 -13.18 -11.51
C MET A 209 -8.89 -14.16 -10.60
N LEU A 210 -9.89 -13.65 -9.89
CA LEU A 210 -11.16 -14.36 -9.68
C LEU A 210 -12.20 -13.73 -10.63
N PRO A 211 -12.97 -14.52 -11.39
CA PRO A 211 -14.11 -13.98 -12.13
C PRO A 211 -15.16 -13.51 -11.11
N GLY A 212 -15.65 -12.26 -11.21
CA GLY A 212 -16.94 -11.95 -10.59
C GLY A 212 -17.28 -10.55 -10.07
N VAL A 213 -16.46 -9.49 -10.18
CA VAL A 213 -16.88 -8.17 -9.63
C VAL A 213 -16.57 -7.01 -10.57
N GLY A 214 -17.59 -6.20 -10.83
CA GLY A 214 -17.72 -5.30 -11.97
C GLY A 214 -16.82 -4.06 -11.95
N VAL A 215 -16.41 -3.68 -13.17
CA VAL A 215 -15.70 -2.45 -13.52
C VAL A 215 -16.62 -1.24 -13.36
N SER A 216 -16.85 -0.73 -12.15
CA SER A 216 -17.50 0.60 -11.95
C SER A 216 -17.34 1.25 -10.56
N ALA A 217 -16.69 0.66 -9.56
CA ALA A 217 -16.74 1.21 -8.21
C ALA A 217 -15.79 2.40 -8.00
N VAL A 218 -16.38 3.59 -8.00
CA VAL A 218 -15.87 4.84 -7.41
C VAL A 218 -15.25 4.56 -6.03
N LEU A 219 -14.13 5.23 -5.73
CA LEU A 219 -13.35 5.09 -4.50
C LEU A 219 -14.19 4.94 -3.24
N GLY A 220 -14.21 3.72 -2.73
CA GLY A 220 -14.77 3.41 -1.44
C GLY A 220 -14.04 2.23 -0.85
N THR A 221 -14.16 2.10 0.47
CA THR A 221 -13.67 1.00 1.30
C THR A 221 -13.85 -0.40 0.69
N ALA A 222 -14.81 -0.59 -0.23
CA ALA A 222 -15.02 -1.79 -1.04
C ALA A 222 -13.80 -2.18 -1.89
N ALA A 223 -13.18 -1.27 -2.64
CA ALA A 223 -12.00 -1.56 -3.46
C ALA A 223 -10.79 -1.95 -2.59
N ARG A 224 -10.62 -1.28 -1.43
CA ARG A 224 -9.60 -1.64 -0.43
C ARG A 224 -9.87 -3.01 0.18
N ARG A 225 -11.15 -3.35 0.43
CA ARG A 225 -11.58 -4.65 0.98
C ARG A 225 -11.36 -5.79 0.00
N GLU A 226 -11.58 -5.56 -1.28
CA GLU A 226 -11.35 -6.55 -2.34
C GLU A 226 -9.85 -6.79 -2.57
N LEU A 227 -9.04 -5.72 -2.61
CA LEU A 227 -7.57 -5.83 -2.60
C LEU A 227 -7.08 -6.62 -1.39
N ARG A 228 -7.60 -6.30 -0.20
CA ARG A 228 -7.30 -7.01 1.04
C ARG A 228 -7.67 -8.49 0.98
N ASP A 229 -8.88 -8.82 0.56
CA ASP A 229 -9.37 -10.20 0.54
C ASP A 229 -8.65 -11.04 -0.54
N SER A 230 -8.20 -10.42 -1.62
CA SER A 230 -7.31 -11.02 -2.62
C SER A 230 -5.91 -11.32 -2.05
N LEU A 231 -5.32 -10.34 -1.35
CA LEU A 231 -4.02 -10.48 -0.69
C LEU A 231 -4.07 -11.58 0.39
N LEU A 232 -5.13 -11.65 1.20
CA LEU A 232 -5.30 -12.59 2.32
C LEU A 232 -5.19 -14.07 1.95
N ARG A 233 -5.61 -14.46 0.74
CA ARG A 233 -5.78 -15.88 0.39
C ARG A 233 -4.48 -16.62 0.08
N ARG A 234 -3.32 -15.95 -0.12
CA ARG A 234 -2.15 -16.61 -0.77
C ARG A 234 -0.75 -16.37 -0.18
N PHE A 235 -0.57 -15.58 0.89
CA PHE A 235 0.74 -15.34 1.52
C PHE A 235 1.39 -16.54 2.26
N GLY A 236 0.75 -17.71 2.32
CA GLY A 236 1.16 -18.78 3.24
C GLY A 236 2.34 -19.68 2.85
N ARG A 237 2.98 -19.54 1.67
CA ARG A 237 3.71 -20.69 1.06
C ARG A 237 5.23 -20.55 0.79
N ASN A 238 5.86 -19.39 0.97
CA ASN A 238 7.24 -19.15 0.46
C ASN A 238 8.33 -18.81 1.51
N LEU A 239 8.18 -19.19 2.79
CA LEU A 239 9.13 -18.74 3.84
C LEU A 239 10.29 -19.70 4.17
N THR A 240 10.42 -20.87 3.54
CA THR A 240 11.28 -21.95 4.10
C THR A 240 12.53 -22.31 3.29
N THR A 241 13.13 -21.42 2.49
CA THR A 241 14.26 -21.80 1.61
C THR A 241 15.54 -20.98 1.76
N LEU A 242 15.96 -20.65 2.99
CA LEU A 242 17.30 -20.09 3.23
C LEU A 242 17.98 -20.72 4.44
N GLY A 243 19.03 -21.48 4.17
CA GLY A 243 19.81 -22.26 5.12
C GLY A 243 20.84 -21.48 5.98
N PRO A 244 21.87 -22.16 6.52
CA PRO A 244 22.60 -21.74 7.75
C PRO A 244 23.77 -20.75 7.61
N PHE A 245 23.87 -19.94 6.56
CA PHE A 245 25.03 -19.05 6.41
C PHE A 245 24.62 -17.61 6.06
N LEU A 246 25.12 -16.64 6.85
CA LEU A 246 25.33 -15.20 6.62
C LEU A 246 24.63 -14.24 7.60
N THR A 247 25.36 -13.17 7.98
CA THR A 247 24.95 -12.00 8.76
C THR A 247 23.60 -11.45 8.28
N GLY A 248 22.66 -11.18 9.19
CA GLY A 248 21.26 -10.84 8.85
C GLY A 248 21.08 -9.79 7.73
N ALA A 249 21.98 -8.80 7.66
CA ALA A 249 22.01 -7.80 6.58
C ALA A 249 22.21 -8.40 5.18
N ALA A 250 23.19 -9.29 5.00
CA ALA A 250 23.53 -9.84 3.69
C ALA A 250 22.40 -10.69 3.12
N VAL A 251 21.79 -11.53 3.97
CA VAL A 251 20.64 -12.38 3.59
C VAL A 251 19.42 -11.53 3.23
N ALA A 252 19.06 -10.57 4.10
CA ALA A 252 17.91 -9.71 3.87
C ALA A 252 18.08 -8.85 2.61
N GLY A 253 19.28 -8.33 2.36
CA GLY A 253 19.58 -7.59 1.13
C GLY A 253 19.53 -8.47 -0.11
N TYR A 254 20.08 -9.68 -0.07
CA TYR A 254 20.04 -10.63 -1.19
C TYR A 254 18.60 -11.05 -1.54
N LEU A 255 17.77 -11.35 -0.54
CA LEU A 255 16.37 -11.71 -0.72
C LEU A 255 15.57 -10.63 -1.41
N ASN A 256 15.64 -9.39 -0.90
CA ASN A 256 14.95 -8.25 -1.49
C ASN A 256 15.42 -8.01 -2.93
N ARG A 257 16.73 -8.06 -3.17
CA ARG A 257 17.33 -7.96 -4.51
C ARG A 257 16.77 -8.99 -5.49
N ARG A 258 16.62 -10.24 -5.03
CA ARG A 258 16.12 -11.34 -5.84
C ARG A 258 14.62 -11.18 -6.12
N ALA A 259 13.83 -10.90 -5.08
CA ALA A 259 12.38 -10.73 -5.20
C ALA A 259 12.02 -9.61 -6.18
N THR A 260 12.65 -8.44 -6.07
CA THR A 260 12.39 -7.31 -6.97
C THR A 260 12.78 -7.61 -8.42
N ARG A 261 13.87 -8.37 -8.66
CA ARG A 261 14.21 -8.81 -10.02
C ARG A 261 13.17 -9.76 -10.59
N THR A 262 12.79 -10.79 -9.83
CA THR A 262 11.79 -11.77 -10.27
C THR A 262 10.47 -11.08 -10.63
N LEU A 263 10.01 -10.15 -9.79
CA LEU A 263 8.83 -9.33 -10.06
C LEU A 263 8.95 -8.59 -11.40
N ALA A 264 10.08 -7.94 -11.64
CA ALA A 264 10.28 -7.14 -12.84
C ALA A 264 10.43 -7.99 -14.11
N ASP A 265 11.08 -9.15 -14.02
CA ASP A 265 11.24 -10.10 -15.12
C ASP A 265 9.88 -10.68 -15.55
N GLU A 266 9.03 -11.03 -14.58
CA GLU A 266 7.65 -11.47 -14.84
C GLU A 266 6.82 -10.34 -15.46
N LEU A 267 6.94 -9.10 -14.94
CA LEU A 267 6.24 -7.95 -15.50
C LEU A 267 6.66 -7.67 -16.94
N ARG A 268 7.96 -7.66 -17.26
CA ARG A 268 8.44 -7.45 -18.63
C ARG A 268 7.92 -8.51 -19.59
N LYS A 269 7.83 -9.78 -19.17
CA LYS A 269 7.24 -10.85 -19.99
C LYS A 269 5.78 -10.56 -20.32
N ASP A 270 5.01 -10.08 -19.35
CA ASP A 270 3.60 -9.75 -19.56
C ASP A 270 3.42 -8.49 -20.41
N LEU A 271 4.20 -7.43 -20.16
CA LEU A 271 4.19 -6.19 -20.95
C LEU A 271 4.59 -6.41 -22.42
N ARG A 272 5.50 -7.34 -22.69
CA ARG A 272 5.86 -7.72 -24.07
C ARG A 272 4.77 -8.47 -24.82
N ARG A 273 3.79 -9.05 -24.10
CA ARG A 273 2.65 -9.79 -24.69
C ARG A 273 1.45 -8.89 -24.98
N LEU A 274 1.39 -7.70 -24.38
CA LEU A 274 0.33 -6.74 -24.64
C LEU A 274 0.45 -6.21 -26.09
N PRO A 275 -0.67 -6.11 -26.82
CA PRO A 275 -0.68 -5.43 -28.11
C PRO A 275 -0.16 -4.01 -27.91
N ARG A 276 0.84 -3.59 -28.68
CA ARG A 276 1.17 -2.16 -28.77
C ARG A 276 0.02 -1.51 -29.52
N ASP A 277 -0.64 -0.52 -28.95
CA ASP A 277 -1.54 0.32 -29.70
C ASP A 277 -0.74 0.90 -30.88
N LEU A 278 -1.02 0.38 -32.08
CA LEU A 278 -0.53 0.94 -33.31
C LEU A 278 -1.23 2.30 -33.47
N PRO A 279 -0.53 3.37 -33.88
CA PRO A 279 -1.19 4.62 -34.19
C PRO A 279 -2.28 4.37 -35.25
N PRO A 280 -3.44 5.07 -35.16
CA PRO A 280 -4.50 4.91 -36.15
C PRO A 280 -3.91 5.13 -37.54
N ALA A 281 -4.17 4.18 -38.45
CA ALA A 281 -3.73 4.27 -39.83
C ALA A 281 -4.14 5.63 -40.38
N ALA A 282 -3.18 6.39 -40.93
CA ALA A 282 -3.46 7.67 -41.54
C ALA A 282 -4.56 7.49 -42.60
N PRO A 283 -5.60 8.35 -42.62
CA PRO A 283 -6.66 8.22 -43.60
C PRO A 283 -6.06 8.30 -45.00
N SER A 284 -6.28 7.25 -45.79
CA SER A 284 -5.96 7.23 -47.21
C SER A 284 -6.63 8.44 -47.85
N ARG A 285 -5.83 9.39 -48.33
CA ARG A 285 -6.35 10.53 -49.11
C ARG A 285 -6.94 10.00 -50.43
N PRO A 286 -8.08 10.57 -50.88
CA PRO A 286 -8.71 10.21 -52.15
C PRO A 286 -7.84 10.58 -53.35
#